data_AF-A0A1M4MPE6-F1
#
_entry.id   AF-A0A1M4MPE6-F1
#
_cell.length_a   1.000
_cell.length_b   1.000
_cell.length_c   1.000
_cell.angle_alpha   90.00
_cell.angle_beta   90.00
_cell.angle_gamma   90.00
#
_symmetry.space_group_name_H-M   'P 1'
#
loop_
_entity.id
_entity.type
_entity.pdbx_description
1 polymer ?
#
loop_
_entity_poly.entity_id
_entity_poly.type
_entity_poly.pdbx_seq_one_letter_code
_entity_poly.pdbx_strand_id
1 'polypeptide(L)' 'MKKRTALIVGLAAGVIAAAAGLLAALGYLPVIAAELVAVVAFPAFVIFIALWWNAKSGEEDIPFIGY' A
#
# COMPACT_ATOMS: atom_id res chain seq x y z
N MET A 1 5.13 8.37 -9.85
CA MET A 1 4.41 7.08 -9.99
C MET A 1 3.00 7.34 -10.49
N LYS A 2 2.45 6.49 -11.37
CA LYS A 2 1.03 6.59 -11.76
C LYS A 2 0.16 6.26 -10.55
N LYS A 3 -0.93 7.02 -10.31
CA LYS A 3 -1.89 6.80 -9.21
C LYS A 3 -2.33 5.33 -9.12
N ARG A 4 -2.63 4.71 -10.26
CA ARG A 4 -2.99 3.28 -10.35
C ARG A 4 -1.89 2.34 -9.84
N THR A 5 -0.61 2.64 -10.10
CA THR A 5 0.51 1.84 -9.60
C THR A 5 0.61 1.91 -8.08
N ALA A 6 0.49 3.11 -7.51
CA ALA A 6 0.52 3.29 -6.06
C ALA A 6 -0.63 2.52 -5.39
N LEU A 7 -1.83 2.54 -5.99
CA LEU A 7 -2.97 1.77 -5.50
C LEU A 7 -2.72 0.26 -5.52
N ILE A 8 -2.26 -0.28 -6.65
CA ILE A 8 -2.02 -1.73 -6.81
C ILE A 8 -0.99 -2.21 -5.79
N VAL A 9 0.12 -1.48 -5.65
CA VAL A 9 1.18 -1.86 -4.71
C VAL A 9 0.70 -1.76 -3.26
N GLY A 10 -0.03 -0.69 -2.93
CA GLY A 10 -0.64 -0.54 -1.60
C GLY A 10 -1.57 -1.70 -1.29
N LEU A 11 -2.56 -1.97 -2.15
CA LEU A 11 -3.50 -3.08 -1.95
C LEU A 11 -2.81 -4.43 -1.86
N ALA A 12 -1.82 -4.72 -2.71
CA ALA A 12 -1.07 -5.97 -2.64
C ALA A 12 -0.36 -6.14 -1.30
N ALA A 13 0.31 -5.08 -0.80
CA ALA A 13 0.95 -5.11 0.50
C ALA A 13 -0.05 -5.33 1.65
N GLY A 14 -1.21 -4.68 1.59
CA GLY A 14 -2.29 -4.87 2.57
C GLY A 14 -2.85 -6.29 2.57
N VAL A 15 -3.09 -6.86 1.38
CA VAL A 15 -3.55 -8.25 1.22
C VAL A 15 -2.52 -9.24 1.76
N ILE A 16 -1.23 -9.03 1.49
CA ILE A 16 -0.15 -9.89 2.00
C ILE A 16 -0.12 -9.86 3.54
N ALA A 17 -0.20 -8.67 4.15
CA ALA A 17 -0.22 -8.54 5.61
C ALA A 17 -1.44 -9.23 6.23
N ALA A 18 -2.63 -9.02 5.65
CA ALA A 18 -3.87 -9.63 6.12
C ALA A 18 -3.85 -11.16 5.95
N ALA A 19 -3.37 -11.66 4.81
CA ALA A 19 -3.26 -13.09 4.54
C ALA A 19 -2.28 -13.78 5.50
N ALA A 20 -1.13 -13.17 5.79
CA ALA A 20 -0.18 -13.71 6.76
C ALA A 20 -0.80 -13.81 8.17
N GLY A 21 -1.52 -12.77 8.61
CA GLY A 21 -2.25 -12.80 9.88
C GLY A 21 -3.34 -13.87 9.91
N LEU A 22 -4.11 -14.02 8.83
CA LEU A 22 -5.14 -15.07 8.73
C LEU A 22 -4.53 -16.48 8.76
N LEU A 23 -3.45 -16.71 8.02
CA LEU A 23 -2.75 -18.00 8.01
C LEU A 23 -2.18 -18.34 9.40
N ALA A 24 -1.66 -17.35 10.13
CA ALA A 24 -1.23 -17.56 11.51
C ALA A 24 -2.39 -17.88 12.45
N ALA A 25 -3.51 -17.17 12.34
CA ALA A 25 -4.71 -17.43 13.15
C ALA A 25 -5.30 -18.83 12.90
N LEU A 26 -5.19 -19.34 11.67
CA LEU A 26 -5.62 -20.68 11.29
C LEU A 26 -4.57 -21.77 11.59
N GLY A 27 -3.40 -21.41 12.12
CA GLY A 27 -2.32 -22.35 12.44
C GLY A 27 -1.50 -22.84 11.25
N TYR A 28 -1.68 -22.26 10.06
CA TYR A 28 -0.91 -22.60 8.85
C TYR A 28 0.43 -21.87 8.74
N LEU A 29 0.65 -20.82 9.53
CA LEU A 29 1.88 -20.04 9.54
C LEU A 29 2.34 -19.77 10.98
N PRO A 30 3.64 -19.92 11.31
CA PRO A 30 4.15 -19.51 12.62
C PRO A 30 3.87 -18.03 12.87
N VAL A 31 3.45 -17.67 14.08
CA VAL A 31 3.12 -16.27 14.44
C VAL A 31 4.29 -15.33 14.16
N ILE A 32 5.51 -15.74 14.50
CA ILE A 32 6.74 -14.97 14.23
C ILE A 32 6.93 -14.71 12.74
N ALA A 33 6.62 -15.68 11.87
CA ALA A 33 6.71 -15.49 10.43
C ALA A 33 5.66 -14.47 9.92
N ALA A 34 4.44 -14.51 10.48
CA ALA A 34 3.42 -13.51 10.16
C ALA A 34 3.80 -12.10 10.63
N GLU A 35 4.42 -11.98 11.81
CA GLU A 35 4.94 -10.71 12.32
C GLU A 35 6.04 -10.14 11.44
N LEU A 36 7.01 -10.96 11.00
CA LEU A 36 8.05 -10.52 10.06
C LEU A 36 7.47 -10.03 8.73
N VAL A 37 6.44 -10.71 8.22
CA VAL A 37 5.71 -10.24 7.03
C VAL A 37 5.05 -8.90 7.30
N ALA A 38 4.38 -8.75 8.44
CA ALA A 38 3.71 -7.50 8.82
C ALA A 38 4.70 -6.33 8.95
N VAL A 39 5.89 -6.55 9.52
CA VAL A 39 6.94 -5.51 9.66
C VAL A 39 7.34 -4.89 8.32
N VAL A 40 7.27 -5.64 7.23
CA VAL A 40 7.61 -5.13 5.89
C VAL A 40 6.38 -4.68 5.12
N ALA A 41 5.33 -5.51 5.11
CA ALA A 41 4.14 -5.29 4.31
C ALA A 41 3.28 -4.13 4.84
N PHE A 42 3.19 -3.94 6.16
CA PHE A 42 2.39 -2.85 6.73
C PHE A 42 2.96 -1.46 6.43
N PRO A 43 4.27 -1.17 6.62
CA PRO A 43 4.84 0.10 6.19
C PRO A 43 4.68 0.35 4.69
N ALA A 44 4.86 -0.69 3.86
CA ALA A 44 4.65 -0.57 2.43
C ALA A 44 3.19 -0.21 2.12
N PHE A 45 2.21 -0.88 2.74
CA PHE A 45 0.79 -0.54 2.60
C PHE A 45 0.54 0.94 2.95
N VAL A 46 1.00 1.40 4.11
CA VAL A 46 0.79 2.78 4.58
C VAL A 46 1.40 3.79 3.60
N ILE A 47 2.66 3.59 3.19
CA ILE A 47 3.35 4.49 2.27
C ILE A 47 2.61 4.55 0.92
N PHE A 48 2.29 3.40 0.32
CA PHE A 48 1.70 3.37 -1.01
C PHE A 48 0.25 3.84 -1.04
N ILE A 49 -0.52 3.62 0.02
CA ILE A 49 -1.86 4.20 0.16
C ILE A 49 -1.78 5.72 0.35
N ALA A 50 -0.85 6.21 1.17
CA ALA A 50 -0.63 7.64 1.34
C ALA A 50 -0.23 8.31 0.01
N LEU A 51 0.65 7.67 -0.77
CA LEU A 51 1.05 8.14 -2.11
C LEU A 51 -0.12 8.10 -3.10
N TRP A 52 -0.96 7.06 -3.05
CA TRP A 52 -2.15 6.99 -3.90
C TRP A 52 -3.16 8.10 -3.57
N TRP A 53 -3.38 8.36 -2.27
CA TRP A 53 -4.26 9.41 -1.79
C TRP A 53 -3.77 10.79 -2.22
N ASN A 54 -2.45 11.04 -2.11
CA ASN A 54 -1.83 12.30 -2.52
C ASN A 54 -1.64 12.44 -4.03
N ALA A 55 -1.75 11.37 -4.81
CA ALA A 55 -1.63 11.46 -6.25
C ALA A 55 -2.84 12.22 -6.84
N LYS A 56 -2.59 13.42 -7.37
CA LYS A 56 -3.58 14.19 -8.14
C LYS A 56 -4.09 13.34 -9.31
N SER A 57 -5.41 13.28 -9.48
CA SER A 57 -6.08 12.48 -10.52
C SER A 57 -6.18 13.16 -11.88
N GLY A 58 -5.52 14.30 -12.07
CA GLY A 58 -5.67 15.14 -13.26
C GLY A 58 -6.19 16.50 -12.85
N GLU A 59 -5.27 17.37 -12.47
CA GLU A 59 -5.24 18.68 -13.09
C GLU A 59 -3.87 18.73 -13.74
N GLU A 60 -3.86 18.93 -15.05
CA GLU A 60 -2.73 19.56 -15.71
C GLU A 60 -2.33 20.76 -14.83
N ASP A 61 -1.03 21.04 -14.71
CA ASP A 61 -0.61 22.37 -14.26
C ASP A 61 -1.28 23.35 -15.24
N ILE A 62 -2.47 23.86 -14.90
CA ILE A 62 -2.98 25.07 -15.51
C ILE A 62 -1.91 26.08 -15.17
N PRO A 63 -1.17 26.61 -16.16
CA PRO A 63 -0.16 27.59 -15.87
C PRO A 63 -0.92 28.83 -15.44
N PHE A 64 -1.07 29.03 -14.13
CA PHE A 64 -1.29 30.34 -13.55
C PHE A 64 0.02 31.14 -13.69
N ILE A 65 0.47 31.34 -14.92
CA ILE A 65 1.34 32.45 -15.30
C ILE A 65 0.48 33.30 -16.22
N GLY A 66 0.07 34.45 -15.68
CA GLY A 66 -0.84 35.36 -16.32
C GLY A 66 -0.35 35.80 -17.69
N TYR A 67 -1.25 35.66 -18.66
CA TYR A 67 -1.55 36.66 -19.67
C TYR A 67 -3.06 36.79 -19.75
#